data_AF-A0A0D0D105-F1
#
_entry.id   AF-A0A0D0D105-F1
#
_cell.length_a   1.000
_cell.length_b   1.000
_cell.length_c   1.000
_cell.angle_alpha   90.00
_cell.angle_beta   90.00
_cell.angle_gamma   90.00
#
_symmetry.space_group_name_H-M   'P 1'
#
loop_
_entity.id
_entity.type
_entity.pdbx_description
1 polymer ?
#
loop_
_entity_poly.entity_id
_entity_poly.type
_entity_poly.pdbx_seq_one_letter_code
_entity_poly.pdbx_strand_id
1 'polypeptide(L)'
;MSLPSSTQMLFLTVESCWWSSSAHLDSCYISSVEAAWHLFEFATHLEYQSVYRLPVHLEKEHNIVFSGEDAAEDVLEHAAARDTQFMGWFKAGVDEACITAGALNCLYQDFPKSFVWAKTK
;
A
#
# COMPACT_ATOMS: atom_id res chain seq x y z
N MET A 1 -6.29 32.85 -51.01
CA MET A 1 -5.82 31.56 -51.57
C MET A 1 -5.29 30.73 -50.41
N SER A 2 -5.92 29.55 -50.18
CA SER A 2 -5.45 28.33 -49.48
C SER A 2 -4.74 28.39 -48.10
N LEU A 3 -5.44 27.91 -47.08
CA LEU A 3 -4.94 27.06 -45.97
C LEU A 3 -4.93 25.57 -46.42
N PRO A 4 -4.51 24.54 -45.63
CA PRO A 4 -3.64 24.44 -44.43
C PRO A 4 -2.65 23.23 -44.51
N SER A 5 -2.01 22.85 -43.39
CA SER A 5 -1.36 21.55 -43.03
C SER A 5 0.11 21.79 -42.62
N SER A 6 0.63 21.35 -41.48
CA SER A 6 0.27 20.19 -40.68
C SER A 6 0.75 20.37 -39.23
N THR A 7 -0.10 19.91 -38.31
CA THR A 7 0.26 19.14 -37.11
C THR A 7 1.08 19.86 -36.02
N GLN A 8 0.33 20.31 -35.02
CA GLN A 8 0.80 20.48 -33.65
C GLN A 8 1.38 19.16 -33.12
N MET A 9 2.58 19.19 -32.54
CA MET A 9 3.05 18.17 -31.62
C MET A 9 3.20 18.83 -30.24
N LEU A 10 2.06 19.01 -29.57
CA LEU A 10 2.06 19.24 -28.14
C LEU A 10 2.53 17.92 -27.49
N PHE A 11 3.80 17.88 -27.12
CA PHE A 11 4.32 16.89 -26.18
C PHE A 11 3.58 17.08 -24.85
N LEU A 12 2.47 16.37 -24.68
CA LEU A 12 1.93 16.05 -23.36
C LEU A 12 2.86 14.98 -22.77
N THR A 13 3.99 15.41 -22.20
CA THR A 13 4.82 14.55 -21.34
C THR A 13 4.04 14.25 -20.06
N VAL A 14 3.34 13.11 -20.07
CA VAL A 14 3.19 12.07 -19.02
C VAL A 14 3.35 12.43 -17.53
N GLU A 15 3.07 13.65 -17.10
CA GLU A 15 3.12 14.07 -15.69
C GLU A 15 1.69 14.23 -15.11
N SER A 16 0.77 13.33 -15.49
CA SER A 16 -0.63 13.42 -14.99
C SER A 16 -1.39 12.11 -14.85
N CYS A 17 -0.78 10.94 -15.14
CA CYS A 17 -1.52 9.68 -15.12
C CYS A 17 -1.05 8.67 -14.07
N TRP A 18 -0.54 9.16 -12.94
CA TRP A 18 -0.42 8.34 -11.73
C TRP A 18 -1.74 8.25 -10.94
N TRP A 19 -2.79 9.00 -11.34
CA TRP A 19 -4.08 9.00 -10.63
C TRP A 19 -5.18 8.15 -11.29
N SER A 20 -5.03 7.72 -12.55
CA SER A 20 -6.18 7.13 -13.27
C SER A 20 -6.46 5.65 -13.01
N SER A 21 -5.58 4.91 -12.32
CA SER A 21 -5.76 3.44 -12.16
C SER A 21 -5.83 2.95 -10.72
N SER A 22 -5.57 3.79 -9.71
CA SER A 22 -5.59 3.40 -8.28
C SER A 22 -6.58 4.23 -7.45
N ALA A 23 -7.65 4.74 -8.05
CA ALA A 23 -8.66 5.51 -7.32
C ALA A 23 -9.85 4.66 -6.82
N HIS A 24 -9.94 3.38 -7.20
CA HIS A 24 -11.18 2.60 -7.08
C HIS A 24 -11.18 1.54 -5.97
N LEU A 25 -10.11 1.43 -5.16
CA LEU A 25 -10.01 0.39 -4.12
C LEU A 25 -9.80 0.97 -2.71
N ASP A 26 -9.96 2.28 -2.54
CA ASP A 26 -9.81 2.96 -1.25
C ASP A 26 -11.13 3.23 -0.50
N SER A 27 -12.24 2.56 -0.85
CA SER A 27 -13.51 2.75 -0.14
C SER A 27 -13.55 1.93 1.15
N CYS A 28 -13.58 2.62 2.30
CA CYS A 28 -14.00 2.00 3.56
C CYS A 28 -15.54 1.95 3.59
N TYR A 29 -16.11 0.86 4.10
CA TYR A 29 -17.56 0.78 4.29
C TYR A 29 -17.99 1.81 5.33
N ILE A 30 -18.95 2.66 4.98
CA ILE A 30 -19.59 3.63 5.89
C ILE A 30 -21.05 3.19 6.06
N SER A 31 -21.55 3.18 7.30
CA SER A 31 -22.95 2.83 7.55
C SER A 31 -23.90 3.85 6.93
N SER A 32 -25.13 3.44 6.57
CA SER A 32 -26.10 4.34 5.94
C SER A 32 -26.43 5.57 6.79
N VAL A 33 -26.43 5.42 8.13
CA VAL A 33 -26.65 6.52 9.08
C VAL A 33 -25.48 7.50 9.13
N GLU A 34 -24.24 6.99 9.10
CA GLU A 34 -23.03 7.80 9.11
C GLU A 34 -22.83 8.54 7.78
N ALA A 35 -23.14 7.88 6.65
CA ALA A 35 -23.18 8.52 5.34
C ALA A 35 -24.21 9.65 5.28
N ALA A 36 -25.41 9.45 5.85
CA ALA A 36 -26.41 10.51 5.98
C ALA A 36 -25.91 11.66 6.87
N TRP A 37 -25.17 11.35 7.93
CA TRP A 37 -24.58 12.36 8.83
C TRP A 37 -23.58 13.26 8.11
N HIS A 38 -22.71 12.67 7.30
CA HIS A 38 -21.78 13.39 6.43
C HIS A 38 -22.52 14.19 5.35
N LEU A 39 -23.59 13.63 4.76
CA LEU A 39 -24.40 14.31 3.73
C LEU A 39 -25.09 15.58 4.26
N PHE A 40 -25.51 15.57 5.52
CA PHE A 40 -26.16 16.71 6.17
C PHE A 40 -25.19 17.62 6.95
N GLU A 41 -23.87 17.42 6.80
CA GLU A 41 -22.82 18.23 7.43
C GLU A 41 -22.95 18.38 8.96
N PHE A 42 -23.55 17.39 9.63
CA PHE A 42 -23.62 17.41 11.07
C PHE A 42 -22.23 17.23 11.69
N ALA A 43 -21.99 17.89 12.83
CA ALA A 43 -20.76 17.71 13.58
C ALA A 43 -20.59 16.25 14.01
N THR A 44 -19.71 15.52 13.33
CA THR A 44 -19.24 14.20 13.75
C THR A 44 -18.02 14.36 14.65
N HIS A 45 -17.89 13.49 15.65
CA HIS A 45 -16.61 13.35 16.35
C HIS A 45 -15.56 12.95 15.30
N LEU A 46 -14.43 13.66 15.25
CA LEU A 46 -13.33 13.39 14.30
C LEU A 46 -12.55 12.16 14.77
N GLU A 47 -13.18 10.99 14.73
CA GLU A 47 -12.49 9.72 14.93
C GLU A 47 -11.96 9.24 13.59
N TYR A 48 -10.66 9.38 13.39
CA TYR A 48 -10.01 8.73 12.27
C TYR A 48 -9.93 7.23 12.60
N GLN A 49 -10.75 6.42 11.95
CA GLN A 49 -10.60 4.97 12.05
C GLN A 49 -9.19 4.61 11.56
N SER A 50 -8.39 4.00 12.43
CA SER A 50 -7.07 3.50 12.05
C SER A 50 -7.24 2.25 11.18
N VAL A 51 -7.65 2.42 9.92
CA VAL A 51 -7.74 1.32 8.97
C VAL A 51 -6.33 1.04 8.46
N TYR A 52 -5.72 -0.02 8.98
CA TYR A 52 -4.45 -0.50 8.44
C TYR A 52 -4.72 -1.48 7.29
N ARG A 53 -4.35 -1.08 6.08
CA ARG A 53 -4.45 -1.95 4.91
C ARG A 53 -3.29 -2.93 4.94
N LEU A 54 -3.62 -4.21 4.91
CA LEU A 54 -2.63 -5.26 4.77
C LEU A 54 -2.10 -5.22 3.33
N PRO A 55 -0.80 -4.98 3.09
CA PRO A 55 -0.23 -5.03 1.75
C PRO A 55 -0.13 -6.49 1.31
N VAL A 56 -1.25 -7.06 0.87
CA VAL A 56 -1.31 -8.41 0.29
C VAL A 56 -0.90 -8.31 -1.17
N HIS A 57 0.10 -9.08 -1.55
CA HIS A 57 0.64 -9.21 -2.91
C HIS A 57 0.82 -10.70 -3.20
N LEU A 58 0.87 -11.06 -4.48
CA LEU A 58 1.27 -12.39 -4.90
C LEU A 58 2.79 -12.55 -4.77
N GLU A 59 3.25 -13.80 -4.81
CA GLU A 59 4.69 -14.10 -4.79
C GLU A 59 5.39 -13.35 -5.94
N LYS A 60 6.42 -12.55 -5.61
CA LYS A 60 7.18 -11.69 -6.54
C LYS A 60 6.44 -10.50 -7.14
N GLU A 61 5.24 -10.18 -6.64
CA GLU A 61 4.48 -8.98 -7.01
C GLU A 61 4.49 -7.92 -5.90
N HIS A 62 5.60 -7.80 -5.18
CA HIS A 62 5.76 -6.74 -4.20
C HIS A 62 5.79 -5.37 -4.87
N ASN A 63 5.03 -4.42 -4.32
CA ASN A 63 5.10 -3.04 -4.78
C ASN A 63 6.43 -2.41 -4.34
N ILE A 64 7.19 -1.92 -5.31
CA ILE A 64 8.47 -1.23 -5.11
C ILE A 64 8.31 0.18 -5.69
N VAL A 65 8.54 1.18 -4.84
CA VAL A 65 8.56 2.58 -5.25
C VAL A 65 10.03 2.97 -5.42
N PHE A 66 10.37 3.47 -6.61
CA PHE A 66 11.72 3.93 -6.97
C PHE A 66 11.65 5.31 -7.64
N SER A 67 12.74 6.07 -7.54
CA SER A 67 12.95 7.33 -8.24
C SER A 67 13.54 7.07 -9.64
N GLY A 68 13.28 7.97 -10.59
CA GLY A 68 13.92 7.91 -11.91
C GLY A 68 15.44 8.11 -11.88
N GLU A 69 15.98 8.54 -10.74
CA GLU A 69 17.42 8.74 -10.51
C GLU A 69 18.11 7.50 -9.92
N ASP A 70 17.35 6.49 -9.46
CA ASP A 70 17.90 5.30 -8.82
C ASP A 70 18.47 4.33 -9.87
N ALA A 71 19.63 3.74 -9.58
CA ALA A 71 20.20 2.71 -10.43
C ALA A 71 19.35 1.43 -10.38
N ALA A 72 19.16 0.78 -11.53
CA ALA A 72 18.29 -0.39 -11.63
C ALA A 72 18.77 -1.55 -10.73
N GLU A 73 20.10 -1.76 -10.62
CA GLU A 73 20.66 -2.79 -9.74
C GLU A 73 20.34 -2.51 -8.26
N ASP A 74 20.46 -1.25 -7.83
CA ASP A 74 20.21 -0.85 -6.44
C ASP A 74 18.71 -1.02 -6.08
N VAL A 75 17.81 -0.69 -7.00
CA VAL A 75 16.36 -0.89 -6.82
C VAL A 75 16.03 -2.37 -6.66
N LEU A 76 16.65 -3.24 -7.46
CA LEU A 76 16.47 -4.69 -7.37
C LEU A 76 17.01 -5.26 -6.05
N GLU A 77 18.18 -4.84 -5.61
CA GLU A 77 18.76 -5.25 -4.34
C GLU A 77 17.88 -4.79 -3.17
N HIS A 78 17.45 -3.52 -3.18
CA HIS A 78 16.58 -2.97 -2.16
C HIS A 78 15.22 -3.68 -2.11
N ALA A 79 14.64 -3.98 -3.27
CA ALA A 79 13.41 -4.74 -3.38
C ALA A 79 13.53 -6.15 -2.81
N ALA A 80 14.64 -6.84 -3.10
CA ALA A 80 14.90 -8.18 -2.58
C ALA A 80 15.13 -8.19 -1.07
N ALA A 81 15.72 -7.12 -0.52
CA ALA A 81 15.95 -6.97 0.91
C ALA A 81 14.71 -6.49 1.70
N ARG A 82 13.67 -6.01 1.01
CA ARG A 82 12.50 -5.41 1.65
C ARG A 82 11.54 -6.46 2.18
N ASP A 83 11.62 -6.71 3.49
CA ASP A 83 10.60 -7.48 4.20
C ASP A 83 9.46 -6.58 4.69
N THR A 84 8.24 -6.91 4.29
CA THR A 84 7.03 -6.31 4.88
C THR A 84 6.66 -7.00 6.20
N GLN A 85 5.90 -6.32 7.05
CA GLN A 85 5.37 -6.91 8.29
C GLN A 85 4.54 -8.18 8.03
N PHE A 86 3.83 -8.22 6.89
CA PHE A 86 3.04 -9.37 6.48
C PHE A 86 3.90 -10.57 6.09
N MET A 87 4.97 -10.35 5.30
CA MET A 87 5.98 -11.40 5.07
C MET A 87 6.60 -11.89 6.37
N GLY A 88 6.83 -10.97 7.29
CA GLY A 88 7.36 -11.29 8.59
C GLY A 88 6.52 -12.24 9.41
N TRP A 89 5.20 -12.03 9.38
CA TRP A 89 4.24 -12.94 9.98
C TRP A 89 4.28 -14.34 9.35
N PHE A 90 4.40 -14.44 8.02
CA PHE A 90 4.59 -15.74 7.35
C PHE A 90 5.89 -16.42 7.76
N LYS A 91 7.01 -15.67 7.83
CA LYS A 91 8.30 -16.21 8.26
C LYS A 91 8.23 -16.74 9.70
N ALA A 92 7.53 -16.03 10.60
CA ALA A 92 7.31 -16.47 11.97
C ALA A 92 6.48 -17.77 12.06
N GLY A 93 5.66 -18.08 11.06
CA GLY A 93 4.93 -19.34 10.95
C GLY A 93 5.78 -20.53 10.51
N VAL A 94 7.02 -20.32 10.08
CA VAL A 94 7.98 -21.35 9.67
C VAL A 94 9.17 -21.44 10.64
N ASP A 95 9.43 -20.37 11.39
CA ASP A 95 10.50 -20.32 12.38
C ASP A 95 10.13 -21.10 13.66
N GLU A 96 10.87 -22.16 13.96
CA GLU A 96 10.63 -23.04 15.11
C GLU A 96 10.62 -22.32 16.47
N ALA A 97 11.44 -21.28 16.65
CA ALA A 97 11.48 -20.52 17.89
C ALA A 97 10.20 -19.67 18.04
N CYS A 98 9.74 -19.07 16.95
CA CYS A 98 8.50 -18.30 16.90
C CYS A 98 7.26 -19.22 17.03
N ILE A 99 7.28 -20.40 16.42
CA ILE A 99 6.23 -21.42 16.56
C ILE A 99 6.11 -21.85 18.03
N THR A 100 7.23 -22.12 18.69
CA THR A 100 7.27 -22.47 20.13
C THR A 100 6.73 -21.32 21.00
N ALA A 101 6.99 -20.07 20.61
CA ALA A 101 6.44 -18.88 21.25
C ALA A 101 4.95 -18.61 20.93
N GLY A 102 4.31 -19.44 20.10
CA GLY A 102 2.88 -19.37 19.79
C GLY A 102 2.51 -18.55 18.56
N ALA A 103 3.43 -18.29 17.64
CA ALA A 103 3.17 -17.50 16.43
C ALA A 103 1.98 -18.02 15.59
N LEU A 104 1.82 -19.35 15.47
CA LEU A 104 0.70 -19.97 14.73
C LEU A 104 -0.68 -19.73 15.37
N ASN A 105 -0.72 -19.38 16.64
CA ASN A 105 -1.96 -19.07 17.37
C ASN A 105 -2.29 -17.57 17.35
N CYS A 106 -1.44 -16.73 16.75
CA CYS A 106 -1.65 -15.29 16.65
C CYS A 106 -2.16 -14.91 15.25
N LEU A 107 -3.36 -14.34 15.22
CA LEU A 107 -3.85 -13.64 14.02
C LEU A 107 -2.92 -12.47 13.69
N TYR A 108 -2.81 -12.11 12.42
CA TYR A 108 -1.96 -11.00 11.98
C TYR A 108 -2.23 -9.70 12.76
N GLN A 109 -3.50 -9.38 13.02
CA GLN A 109 -3.92 -8.19 13.77
C GLN A 109 -3.45 -8.18 15.24
N ASP A 110 -3.25 -9.36 15.83
CA ASP A 110 -2.83 -9.53 17.22
C ASP A 110 -1.32 -9.78 17.33
N PHE A 111 -0.66 -10.11 16.21
CA PHE A 111 0.76 -10.41 16.16
C PHE A 111 1.65 -9.31 16.76
N PRO A 112 1.41 -8.00 16.50
CA PRO A 112 2.21 -6.92 17.10
C PRO A 112 2.08 -6.81 18.63
N LYS A 113 1.08 -7.46 19.25
CA LYS A 113 0.94 -7.50 20.70
C LYS A 113 1.90 -8.48 21.36
N SER A 114 2.30 -9.51 20.62
CA SER A 114 3.12 -10.62 21.13
C SER A 114 4.54 -10.62 20.56
N PHE A 115 4.73 -10.10 19.35
CA PHE A 115 5.99 -10.13 18.62
C PHE A 115 6.42 -8.73 18.19
N VAL A 116 7.72 -8.45 18.28
CA VAL A 116 8.32 -7.17 17.90
C VAL A 116 9.16 -7.36 16.65
N TRP A 117 8.98 -6.46 15.68
CA TRP A 117 9.78 -6.45 14.45
C TRP A 117 11.18 -5.87 14.72
N ALA A 118 12.22 -6.69 14.59
CA ALA A 118 13.59 -6.20 14.63
C ALA A 118 13.85 -5.39 13.36
N LYS A 119 13.84 -4.06 13.48
CA LYS A 119 14.27 -3.19 12.39
C LYS A 119 15.79 -3.20 12.32
N THR A 120 16.35 -3.83 11.30
CA THR A 120 17.74 -3.60 10.95
C THR A 120 17.87 -2.12 10.54
N LYS A 121 18.77 -1.40 11.20
CA LYS A 121 19.06 0.01 10.92
C LYS A 121 19.82 0.17 9.61
#